data_AF-A0A8T1MPR1-F1
#
_entry.id   AF-A0A8T1MPR1-F1
#
_cell.length_a   1.000
_cell.length_b   1.000
_cell.length_c   1.000
_cell.angle_alpha   90.00
_cell.angle_beta   90.00
_cell.angle_gamma   90.00
#
_symmetry.space_group_name_H-M   'P 1'
#
loop_
_entity.id
_entity.type
_entity.pdbx_description
1 polymer ?
#
loop_
_entity_poly.entity_id
_entity_poly.type
_entity_poly.pdbx_seq_one_letter_code
_entity_poly.pdbx_strand_id
1 'polypeptide(L)'
;MTVRLLAMLTVFVILTAVDAVSIRSVLKSKVRSARQPTDTSIQVATSTAFKDGVKIRVTVGNKLDANEKKRDPVCNDGTQSPTSAQVDPDQGELQIIFEELDVSLCTSGLITADYCATDPLTDRPILGYIGLCPDAYMKSVETLKTLFRRAIGRILGFNKKAFAFLRDETGEPRTSRDPSTNRPNNGQDAFGIYTPSSSYLFYKTMSGATVVGRVENSYLFLALPTLVEYARKYFAYPQLEGIPLEDEGGLDVVEQYFDSRFVSHDVMTSGTDTVTGITGFTLAYMYDSGWYEISDAHEFAGTWGKGKGEDFFNKSCFEYTTVRKS
;
A
#
# COMPACT_ATOMS: atom_id res chain seq x y z
N MET A 1 -26.13 -4.21 -13.40
CA MET A 1 -26.48 -3.82 -12.01
C MET A 1 -26.33 -4.93 -10.98
N THR A 2 -26.31 -6.22 -11.37
CA THR A 2 -26.15 -7.38 -10.45
C THR A 2 -24.72 -7.92 -10.29
N VAL A 3 -23.75 -7.45 -11.07
CA VAL A 3 -22.31 -7.79 -10.94
C VAL A 3 -21.59 -6.86 -9.94
N ARG A 4 -22.27 -5.81 -9.47
CA ARG A 4 -21.73 -4.73 -8.61
C ARG A 4 -21.52 -5.11 -7.13
N LEU A 5 -21.68 -6.37 -6.74
CA LEU A 5 -21.78 -6.76 -5.33
C LEU A 5 -20.76 -7.79 -4.82
N LEU A 6 -19.87 -8.32 -5.66
CA LEU A 6 -19.04 -9.49 -5.27
C LEU A 6 -17.58 -9.21 -4.90
N ALA A 7 -17.10 -7.97 -4.98
CA ALA A 7 -15.73 -7.64 -4.59
C ALA A 7 -15.72 -6.47 -3.60
N MET A 8 -16.11 -6.76 -2.36
CA MET A 8 -16.21 -5.76 -1.30
C MET A 8 -15.71 -6.37 0.02
N LEU A 9 -14.74 -5.71 0.67
CA LEU A 9 -14.14 -5.99 1.99
C LEU A 9 -13.00 -7.03 2.05
N THR A 10 -11.75 -6.57 1.85
CA THR A 10 -10.55 -7.45 1.83
C THR A 10 -9.44 -7.06 2.81
N VAL A 11 -9.50 -5.91 3.49
CA VAL A 11 -8.29 -5.37 4.16
C VAL A 11 -8.09 -5.90 5.60
N PHE A 12 -9.15 -5.96 6.41
CA PHE A 12 -9.08 -6.37 7.83
C PHE A 12 -8.68 -7.83 8.02
N VAL A 13 -9.19 -8.67 7.14
CA VAL A 13 -8.99 -10.11 7.09
C VAL A 13 -7.50 -10.40 6.82
N ILE A 14 -6.91 -9.85 5.74
CA ILE A 14 -5.47 -10.07 5.45
C ILE A 14 -4.58 -9.66 6.63
N LEU A 15 -4.88 -8.55 7.30
CA LEU A 15 -4.02 -7.96 8.34
C LEU A 15 -4.15 -8.65 9.71
N THR A 16 -5.25 -9.35 9.97
CA THR A 16 -5.49 -10.18 11.17
C THR A 16 -5.07 -11.65 10.98
N ALA A 17 -4.98 -12.16 9.75
CA ALA A 17 -4.35 -13.46 9.47
C ALA A 17 -2.85 -13.49 9.82
N VAL A 18 -2.20 -12.32 9.79
CA VAL A 18 -0.84 -12.09 10.30
C VAL A 18 -0.77 -12.29 11.83
N ASP A 19 -1.88 -12.10 12.54
CA ASP A 19 -1.98 -12.31 13.99
C ASP A 19 -2.28 -13.77 14.38
N ALA A 20 -2.90 -14.57 13.51
CA ALA A 20 -3.52 -15.86 13.88
C ALA A 20 -2.65 -17.12 13.64
N VAL A 21 -1.65 -17.08 12.77
CA VAL A 21 -0.78 -18.24 12.52
C VAL A 21 0.66 -17.81 12.58
N SER A 22 1.49 -18.65 13.18
CA SER A 22 2.95 -18.53 13.27
C SER A 22 3.57 -18.46 11.86
N ILE A 23 3.45 -17.31 11.18
CA ILE A 23 4.08 -17.00 9.90
C ILE A 23 5.59 -17.30 10.01
N ARG A 24 6.18 -17.04 11.18
CA ARG A 24 7.57 -17.39 11.47
C ARG A 24 7.86 -18.88 11.47
N SER A 25 7.00 -19.76 12.02
CA SER A 25 7.28 -21.21 12.01
C SER A 25 6.87 -21.87 10.70
N VAL A 26 5.78 -21.43 10.07
CA VAL A 26 5.31 -21.95 8.77
C VAL A 26 6.26 -21.55 7.65
N LEU A 27 6.74 -20.29 7.61
CA LEU A 27 7.71 -19.86 6.60
C LEU A 27 9.10 -20.47 6.87
N LYS A 28 9.59 -20.50 8.12
CA LYS A 28 10.90 -21.12 8.42
C LYS A 28 10.96 -22.61 8.08
N SER A 29 9.87 -23.38 8.28
CA SER A 29 9.88 -24.81 8.00
C SER A 29 9.61 -25.15 6.54
N LYS A 30 8.73 -24.39 5.85
CA LYS A 30 8.36 -24.66 4.46
C LYS A 30 9.32 -24.04 3.45
N VAL A 31 9.78 -22.79 3.64
CA VAL A 31 10.66 -22.12 2.66
C VAL A 31 12.05 -22.77 2.61
N ARG A 32 12.59 -23.21 3.76
CA ARG A 32 13.87 -23.94 3.81
C ARG A 32 13.83 -25.35 3.22
N SER A 33 12.65 -25.95 3.11
CA SER A 33 12.47 -27.36 2.73
C SER A 33 11.95 -27.55 1.29
N ALA A 34 11.39 -26.52 0.67
CA ALA A 34 10.65 -26.64 -0.58
C ALA A 34 11.57 -26.54 -1.80
N ARG A 35 11.66 -27.64 -2.57
CA ARG A 35 12.11 -27.64 -3.98
C ARG A 35 10.95 -27.37 -4.97
N GLN A 36 9.71 -27.29 -4.47
CA GLN A 36 8.47 -27.11 -5.23
C GLN A 36 7.50 -26.19 -4.48
N PRO A 37 6.67 -25.38 -5.18
CA PRO A 37 5.69 -24.50 -4.54
C PRO A 37 4.73 -25.28 -3.64
N THR A 38 4.49 -24.78 -2.43
CA THR A 38 3.45 -25.35 -1.55
C THR A 38 2.30 -24.37 -1.38
N ASP A 39 1.13 -24.77 -1.83
CA ASP A 39 -0.10 -23.99 -1.64
C ASP A 39 -0.60 -24.16 -0.22
N THR A 40 -0.81 -23.04 0.47
CA THR A 40 -1.49 -22.99 1.76
C THR A 40 -2.64 -22.00 1.62
N SER A 41 -3.88 -22.50 1.57
CA SER A 41 -5.03 -21.62 1.67
C SER A 41 -5.19 -21.21 3.14
N ILE A 42 -5.09 -19.91 3.41
CA ILE A 42 -5.44 -19.36 4.72
C ILE A 42 -6.85 -18.81 4.56
N GLN A 43 -7.84 -19.53 5.07
CA GLN A 43 -9.21 -19.02 5.14
C GLN A 43 -9.27 -18.01 6.27
N VAL A 44 -9.67 -16.78 5.96
CA VAL A 44 -9.66 -15.72 6.94
C VAL A 44 -11.09 -15.23 7.17
N ALA A 45 -11.53 -15.39 8.42
CA ALA A 45 -12.78 -14.94 9.06
C ALA A 45 -14.04 -14.75 8.18
N THR A 46 -15.09 -15.50 8.49
CA THR A 46 -16.46 -15.29 7.99
C THR A 46 -17.12 -14.11 8.69
N SER A 47 -17.49 -13.06 7.94
CA SER A 47 -18.42 -12.01 8.38
C SER A 47 -19.84 -12.37 7.95
N THR A 48 -20.85 -12.05 8.77
CA THR A 48 -22.29 -12.27 8.47
C THR A 48 -22.78 -11.51 7.23
N ALA A 49 -21.98 -10.59 6.69
CA ALA A 49 -22.25 -9.91 5.42
C ALA A 49 -21.86 -10.73 4.17
N PHE A 50 -21.22 -11.89 4.32
CA PHE A 50 -20.76 -12.74 3.21
C PHE A 50 -21.15 -14.19 3.44
N LYS A 51 -21.81 -14.83 2.47
CA LYS A 51 -21.94 -16.30 2.49
C LYS A 51 -20.61 -17.02 2.18
N ASP A 52 -19.65 -16.35 1.49
CA ASP A 52 -18.42 -17.02 1.01
C ASP A 52 -17.05 -16.30 1.22
N GLY A 53 -16.99 -15.05 1.69
CA GLY A 53 -15.76 -14.36 2.14
C GLY A 53 -14.67 -14.08 1.08
N VAL A 54 -13.69 -13.23 1.41
CA VAL A 54 -12.47 -13.07 0.59
C VAL A 54 -11.50 -14.19 0.92
N LYS A 55 -11.18 -15.02 -0.06
CA LYS A 55 -10.15 -16.04 0.06
C LYS A 55 -8.79 -15.40 -0.23
N ILE A 56 -7.81 -15.67 0.63
CA ILE A 56 -6.42 -15.30 0.38
C ILE A 56 -5.69 -16.61 0.13
N ARG A 57 -5.21 -16.77 -1.10
CA ARG A 57 -4.34 -17.89 -1.42
C ARG A 57 -2.90 -17.49 -1.14
N VAL A 58 -2.27 -18.19 -0.20
CA VAL A 58 -0.85 -18.01 0.10
C VAL A 58 -0.08 -19.14 -0.55
N THR A 59 0.68 -18.81 -1.58
CA THR A 59 1.60 -19.75 -2.22
C THR A 59 3.01 -19.46 -1.71
N VAL A 60 3.66 -20.46 -1.12
CA VAL A 60 5.07 -20.35 -0.73
C VAL A 60 5.92 -20.79 -1.93
N GLY A 61 6.64 -19.84 -2.52
CA GLY A 61 7.50 -20.01 -3.68
C GLY A 61 8.91 -20.53 -3.34
N ASN A 62 9.79 -20.53 -4.34
CA ASN A 62 11.17 -21.02 -4.23
C ASN A 62 12.10 -19.94 -3.63
N LYS A 63 13.30 -20.35 -3.18
CA LYS A 63 14.38 -19.42 -2.83
C LYS A 63 14.95 -18.81 -4.12
N LEU A 64 14.91 -17.48 -4.25
CA LEU A 64 15.44 -16.78 -5.42
C LEU A 64 16.91 -16.39 -5.22
N ASP A 65 17.80 -16.83 -6.10
CA ASP A 65 19.21 -16.43 -6.10
C ASP A 65 19.53 -15.33 -7.14
N ALA A 66 20.71 -14.71 -7.03
CA ALA A 66 21.13 -13.62 -7.92
C ALA A 66 21.29 -14.03 -9.41
N ASN A 67 21.44 -15.33 -9.68
CA ASN A 67 21.58 -15.90 -11.03
C ASN A 67 20.22 -16.31 -11.62
N GLU A 68 19.23 -16.59 -10.78
CA GLU A 68 17.82 -16.80 -11.10
C GLU A 68 17.06 -15.50 -11.38
N LYS A 69 17.75 -14.34 -11.46
CA LYS A 69 17.23 -13.13 -12.15
C LYS A 69 16.67 -13.42 -13.56
N LYS A 70 17.04 -14.57 -14.17
CA LYS A 70 16.56 -15.06 -15.46
C LYS A 70 15.40 -16.06 -15.40
N ARG A 71 15.02 -16.59 -14.23
CA ARG A 71 13.71 -17.23 -14.06
C ARG A 71 12.80 -16.15 -13.57
N ASP A 72 11.85 -15.79 -14.43
CA ASP A 72 10.89 -14.72 -14.19
C ASP A 72 10.42 -14.77 -12.72
N PRO A 73 10.75 -13.77 -11.86
CA PRO A 73 9.91 -13.59 -10.67
C PRO A 73 8.49 -13.57 -11.21
N VAL A 74 7.56 -14.27 -10.54
CA VAL A 74 6.18 -14.50 -11.03
C VAL A 74 5.48 -13.19 -11.47
N CYS A 75 6.05 -12.06 -11.05
CA CYS A 75 5.68 -10.70 -11.35
C CYS A 75 6.73 -9.99 -12.24
N ASN A 76 7.00 -10.48 -13.46
CA ASN A 76 7.75 -9.70 -14.44
C ASN A 76 6.82 -8.68 -15.13
N ASP A 77 7.06 -7.40 -14.84
CA ASP A 77 6.66 -6.20 -15.58
C ASP A 77 5.15 -5.89 -15.74
N GLY A 78 4.28 -6.49 -14.93
CA GLY A 78 2.84 -6.20 -15.00
C GLY A 78 2.17 -6.63 -16.32
N THR A 79 2.86 -7.43 -17.14
CA THR A 79 2.41 -7.86 -18.48
C THR A 79 2.20 -9.36 -18.62
N GLN A 80 2.56 -10.18 -17.63
CA GLN A 80 2.21 -11.60 -17.67
C GLN A 80 0.86 -11.85 -16.97
N SER A 81 -0.16 -12.14 -17.78
CA SER A 81 -1.37 -12.81 -17.28
C SER A 81 -0.96 -14.15 -16.64
N PRO A 82 -1.54 -14.53 -15.49
CA PRO A 82 -1.25 -15.81 -14.88
C PRO A 82 -1.45 -16.94 -15.90
N THR A 83 -0.55 -17.93 -15.88
CA THR A 83 -0.62 -19.15 -16.69
C THR A 83 -1.99 -19.80 -16.52
N SER A 84 -2.86 -19.64 -17.54
CA SER A 84 -4.07 -20.40 -17.91
C SER A 84 -5.03 -20.93 -16.82
N ALA A 85 -4.80 -20.66 -15.54
CA ALA A 85 -5.78 -20.84 -14.49
C ALA A 85 -6.81 -19.74 -14.71
N GLN A 86 -8.00 -20.13 -15.16
CA GLN A 86 -9.15 -19.24 -15.18
C GLN A 86 -9.38 -18.73 -13.76
N VAL A 87 -8.88 -17.53 -13.47
CA VAL A 87 -9.33 -16.75 -12.32
C VAL A 87 -10.74 -16.34 -12.68
N ASP A 88 -11.71 -16.98 -12.04
CA ASP A 88 -13.11 -16.64 -12.17
C ASP A 88 -13.28 -15.16 -11.76
N PRO A 89 -13.67 -14.26 -12.67
CA PRO A 89 -13.86 -12.84 -12.37
C PRO A 89 -14.97 -12.61 -11.32
N ASP A 90 -15.81 -13.62 -11.06
CA ASP A 90 -16.79 -13.60 -9.98
C ASP A 90 -16.21 -14.09 -8.63
N GLN A 91 -14.98 -14.61 -8.57
CA GLN A 91 -14.28 -14.93 -7.32
C GLN A 91 -13.30 -13.79 -6.98
N GLY A 92 -13.66 -12.94 -6.02
CA GLY A 92 -12.83 -11.85 -5.48
C GLY A 92 -11.54 -12.27 -4.74
N GLU A 93 -10.86 -13.33 -5.16
CA GLU A 93 -9.67 -13.90 -4.51
C GLU A 93 -8.44 -13.01 -4.78
N LEU A 94 -7.78 -12.52 -3.71
CA LEU A 94 -6.44 -11.93 -3.80
C LEU A 94 -5.42 -13.05 -3.55
N GLN A 95 -4.52 -13.30 -4.49
CA GLN A 95 -3.42 -14.22 -4.31
C GLN A 95 -2.14 -13.48 -3.91
N ILE A 96 -1.44 -14.00 -2.90
CA ILE A 96 -0.14 -13.47 -2.46
C ILE A 96 0.90 -14.58 -2.49
N ILE A 97 1.98 -14.36 -3.23
CA ILE A 97 3.11 -15.28 -3.31
C ILE A 97 4.20 -14.82 -2.33
N PHE A 98 4.68 -15.73 -1.49
CA PHE A 98 5.77 -15.45 -0.54
C PHE A 98 7.04 -16.15 -0.99
N GLU A 99 8.13 -15.41 -1.05
CA GLU A 99 9.44 -15.91 -1.48
C GLU A 99 10.52 -15.48 -0.48
N GLU A 100 11.49 -16.35 -0.21
CA GLU A 100 12.71 -15.96 0.51
C GLU A 100 13.74 -15.48 -0.51
N LEU A 101 14.22 -14.26 -0.28
CA LEU A 101 15.20 -13.63 -1.14
C LEU A 101 16.61 -14.03 -0.72
N ASP A 102 17.50 -14.16 -1.69
CA ASP A 102 18.92 -14.14 -1.40
C ASP A 102 19.35 -12.79 -0.80
N VAL A 103 20.32 -12.83 0.12
CA VAL A 103 20.80 -11.63 0.82
C VAL A 103 21.32 -10.55 -0.13
N SER A 104 21.83 -10.94 -1.30
CA SER A 104 22.30 -10.00 -2.33
C SER A 104 21.17 -9.18 -2.99
N LEU A 105 19.91 -9.63 -2.88
CA LEU A 105 18.72 -8.93 -3.39
C LEU A 105 18.09 -8.02 -2.33
N CYS A 106 18.59 -8.05 -1.10
CA CYS A 106 18.08 -7.28 0.03
C CYS A 106 18.66 -5.86 0.08
N THR A 107 18.54 -5.12 -1.03
CA THR A 107 19.14 -3.77 -1.17
C THR A 107 18.29 -2.65 -0.56
N SER A 108 16.98 -2.88 -0.44
CA SER A 108 15.97 -1.86 -0.14
C SER A 108 15.23 -2.10 1.18
N GLY A 109 15.68 -3.05 1.99
CA GLY A 109 15.06 -3.37 3.28
C GLY A 109 14.86 -4.86 3.50
N LEU A 110 14.03 -5.19 4.49
CA LEU A 110 13.82 -6.56 4.96
C LEU A 110 12.68 -7.29 4.24
N ILE A 111 11.73 -6.52 3.70
CA ILE A 111 10.59 -7.02 2.95
C ILE A 111 10.46 -6.15 1.71
N THR A 112 10.25 -6.78 0.56
CA THR A 112 9.79 -6.11 -0.66
C THR A 112 8.43 -6.66 -1.03
N ALA A 113 7.56 -5.79 -1.56
CA ALA A 113 6.22 -6.19 -1.96
C ALA A 113 5.68 -5.29 -3.05
N ASP A 114 4.98 -5.90 -4.00
CA ASP A 114 4.30 -5.20 -5.09
C ASP A 114 3.13 -6.05 -5.60
N TYR A 115 2.17 -5.42 -6.27
CA TYR A 115 1.16 -6.16 -7.03
C TYR A 115 1.69 -6.51 -8.42
N CYS A 116 1.16 -7.59 -8.96
CA CYS A 116 1.66 -8.24 -10.18
C CYS A 116 0.59 -8.29 -11.27
N ALA A 117 -0.67 -8.48 -10.88
CA ALA A 117 -1.80 -8.49 -11.80
C ALA A 117 -2.99 -7.77 -11.17
N THR A 118 -3.79 -7.19 -12.06
CA THR A 118 -5.03 -6.49 -11.74
C THR A 118 -6.18 -7.15 -12.48
N ASP A 119 -7.36 -7.06 -11.89
CA ASP A 119 -8.60 -7.43 -12.55
C ASP A 119 -8.83 -6.52 -13.77
N PRO A 120 -9.06 -7.07 -14.97
CA PRO A 120 -9.12 -6.28 -16.20
C PRO A 120 -10.34 -5.35 -16.30
N LEU A 121 -11.38 -5.57 -15.48
CA LEU A 121 -12.60 -4.76 -15.48
C LEU A 121 -12.51 -3.60 -14.47
N THR A 122 -11.97 -3.88 -13.29
CA THR A 122 -11.98 -2.99 -12.12
C THR A 122 -10.62 -2.35 -11.84
N ASP A 123 -9.55 -2.79 -12.50
CA ASP A 123 -8.15 -2.46 -12.19
C ASP A 123 -7.70 -2.83 -10.77
N ARG A 124 -8.53 -3.55 -10.01
CA ARG A 124 -8.23 -3.94 -8.63
C ARG A 124 -7.07 -4.93 -8.60
N PRO A 125 -6.06 -4.76 -7.72
CA PRO A 125 -5.04 -5.78 -7.52
C PRO A 125 -5.61 -7.16 -7.13
N ILE A 126 -5.21 -8.21 -7.84
CA ILE A 126 -5.66 -9.60 -7.63
C ILE A 126 -4.51 -10.60 -7.42
N LEU A 127 -3.29 -10.21 -7.77
CA LEU A 127 -2.08 -11.00 -7.51
C LEU A 127 -0.99 -10.07 -7.00
N GLY A 128 -0.33 -10.46 -5.91
CA GLY A 128 0.82 -9.77 -5.39
C GLY A 128 1.90 -10.72 -4.90
N TYR A 129 3.05 -10.16 -4.56
CA TYR A 129 4.21 -10.90 -4.09
C TYR A 129 4.83 -10.21 -2.88
N ILE A 130 5.36 -11.01 -1.95
CA ILE A 130 6.15 -10.59 -0.81
C ILE A 130 7.48 -11.35 -0.82
N GLY A 131 8.57 -10.62 -1.03
CA GLY A 131 9.93 -11.11 -0.88
C GLY A 131 10.46 -10.84 0.53
N LEU A 132 10.98 -11.87 1.19
CA LEU A 132 11.48 -11.82 2.56
C LEU A 132 12.98 -12.03 2.60
N CYS A 133 13.69 -11.05 3.15
CA CYS A 133 15.11 -11.16 3.43
C CYS A 133 15.37 -12.04 4.66
N PRO A 134 16.48 -12.79 4.71
CA PRO A 134 16.81 -13.65 5.85
C PRO A 134 16.79 -12.91 7.20
N ASP A 135 17.22 -11.64 7.22
CA ASP A 135 17.25 -10.82 8.43
C ASP A 135 15.86 -10.42 8.94
N ALA A 136 14.81 -10.49 8.10
CA ALA A 136 13.43 -10.26 8.53
C ALA A 136 13.01 -11.27 9.61
N TYR A 137 13.50 -12.52 9.52
CA TYR A 137 13.21 -13.58 10.49
C TYR A 137 13.81 -13.34 11.88
N MET A 138 14.74 -12.39 12.00
CA MET A 138 15.40 -12.01 13.24
C MET A 138 14.70 -10.87 13.97
N LYS A 139 13.74 -10.19 13.31
CA LYS A 139 12.96 -9.12 13.94
C LYS A 139 11.97 -9.64 14.98
N SER A 140 11.53 -8.73 15.86
CA SER A 140 10.46 -9.02 16.81
C SER A 140 9.17 -9.34 16.05
N VAL A 141 8.26 -10.06 16.70
CA VAL A 141 6.95 -10.38 16.13
C VAL A 141 6.20 -9.10 15.76
N GLU A 142 6.26 -8.07 16.61
CA GLU A 142 5.57 -6.81 16.37
C GLU A 142 6.11 -6.06 15.16
N THR A 143 7.44 -5.95 15.05
CA THR A 143 8.07 -5.33 13.87
C THR A 143 7.70 -6.10 12.60
N LEU A 144 7.71 -7.43 12.65
CA LEU A 144 7.38 -8.25 11.49
C LEU A 144 5.90 -8.09 11.08
N LYS A 145 4.98 -7.97 12.04
CA LYS A 145 3.56 -7.66 11.78
C LYS A 145 3.43 -6.34 11.05
N THR A 146 4.07 -5.27 11.53
CA THR A 146 4.03 -3.95 10.87
C THR A 146 4.57 -4.01 9.44
N LEU A 147 5.71 -4.69 9.22
CA LEU A 147 6.29 -4.84 7.89
C LEU A 147 5.36 -5.62 6.94
N PHE A 148 4.72 -6.69 7.40
CA PHE A 148 3.74 -7.41 6.59
C PHE A 148 2.50 -6.58 6.30
N ARG A 149 1.98 -5.86 7.30
CA ARG A 149 0.81 -4.99 7.11
C ARG A 149 1.08 -3.93 6.04
N ARG A 150 2.28 -3.33 6.06
CA ARG A 150 2.75 -2.41 5.02
C ARG A 150 2.88 -3.08 3.65
N ALA A 151 3.51 -4.25 3.58
CA ALA A 151 3.66 -5.01 2.35
C ALA A 151 2.31 -5.36 1.71
N ILE A 152 1.34 -5.77 2.53
CA ILE A 152 -0.03 -6.05 2.10
C ILE A 152 -0.70 -4.76 1.61
N GLY A 153 -0.58 -3.64 2.32
CA GLY A 153 -1.13 -2.36 1.86
C GLY A 153 -0.59 -1.94 0.48
N ARG A 154 0.69 -2.20 0.21
CA ARG A 154 1.28 -1.99 -1.13
C ARG A 154 0.68 -2.91 -2.19
N ILE A 155 0.48 -4.20 -1.88
CA ILE A 155 -0.17 -5.17 -2.78
C ILE A 155 -1.62 -4.78 -3.05
N LEU A 156 -2.31 -4.22 -2.07
CA LEU A 156 -3.66 -3.67 -2.21
C LEU A 156 -3.69 -2.36 -3.01
N GLY A 157 -2.55 -1.94 -3.56
CA GLY A 157 -2.47 -0.82 -4.48
C GLY A 157 -2.22 0.52 -3.81
N PHE A 158 -1.77 0.57 -2.56
CA PHE A 158 -1.06 1.76 -2.07
C PHE A 158 0.37 1.75 -2.63
N ASN A 159 0.51 2.13 -3.89
CA ASN A 159 1.80 2.34 -4.53
C ASN A 159 1.65 3.26 -5.75
N LYS A 160 2.78 3.81 -6.21
CA LYS A 160 2.82 4.75 -7.34
C LYS A 160 2.27 4.16 -8.66
N LYS A 161 2.42 2.86 -8.89
CA LYS A 161 1.93 2.18 -10.12
C LYS A 161 0.40 2.10 -10.17
N ALA A 162 -0.24 2.04 -9.00
CA ALA A 162 -1.69 1.91 -8.86
C ALA A 162 -2.43 3.26 -8.94
N PHE A 163 -1.78 4.38 -8.62
CA PHE A 163 -2.49 5.67 -8.47
C PHE A 163 -3.21 6.13 -9.73
N ALA A 164 -2.72 5.84 -10.94
CA ALA A 164 -3.40 6.22 -12.18
C ALA A 164 -4.65 5.36 -12.46
N PHE A 165 -4.81 4.25 -11.74
CA PHE A 165 -5.87 3.27 -11.95
C PHE A 165 -7.01 3.37 -10.93
N LEU A 166 -6.92 4.28 -9.96
CA LEU A 166 -7.95 4.50 -8.96
C LEU A 166 -9.30 4.83 -9.60
N ARG A 167 -10.36 4.37 -8.94
CA ARG A 167 -11.75 4.58 -9.35
C ARG A 167 -12.50 5.38 -8.30
N ASP A 168 -13.52 6.08 -8.74
CA ASP A 168 -14.42 6.79 -7.83
C ASP A 168 -15.44 5.85 -7.19
N GLU A 169 -16.24 6.41 -6.29
CA GLU A 169 -17.31 5.70 -5.57
C GLU A 169 -18.40 5.11 -6.49
N THR A 170 -18.47 5.55 -7.75
CA THR A 170 -19.39 5.00 -8.76
C THR A 170 -18.76 3.85 -9.56
N GLY A 171 -17.45 3.63 -9.38
CA GLY A 171 -16.62 2.67 -10.09
C GLY A 171 -15.99 3.23 -11.38
N GLU A 172 -16.15 4.52 -11.65
CA GLU A 172 -15.59 5.15 -12.86
C GLU A 172 -14.11 5.51 -12.65
N PRO A 173 -13.26 5.42 -13.69
CA PRO A 173 -11.85 5.79 -13.56
C PRO A 173 -11.63 7.26 -13.17
N ARG A 174 -10.82 7.53 -12.13
CA ARG A 174 -10.44 8.90 -11.74
C ARG A 174 -9.46 9.54 -12.72
N THR A 175 -8.70 8.73 -13.46
CA THR A 175 -7.85 9.17 -14.57
C THR A 175 -8.48 8.79 -15.90
N SER A 176 -8.49 9.73 -16.82
CA SER A 176 -9.00 9.54 -18.19
C SER A 176 -8.39 8.32 -18.85
N ARG A 177 -9.21 7.58 -19.60
CA ARG A 177 -8.81 6.33 -20.25
C ARG A 177 -8.77 6.49 -21.77
N ASP A 178 -7.82 5.79 -22.38
CA ASP A 178 -7.81 5.59 -23.83
C ASP A 178 -8.99 4.68 -24.21
N PRO A 179 -9.87 5.09 -25.16
CA PRO A 179 -11.06 4.32 -25.50
C PRO A 179 -10.80 2.94 -26.11
N SER A 180 -9.61 2.71 -26.66
CA SER A 180 -9.25 1.46 -27.33
C SER A 180 -8.59 0.45 -26.39
N THR A 181 -7.79 0.93 -25.44
CA THR A 181 -7.02 0.07 -24.52
C THR A 181 -7.59 0.03 -23.09
N ASN A 182 -8.49 0.95 -22.75
CA ASN A 182 -9.00 1.18 -21.39
C ASN A 182 -7.89 1.47 -20.35
N ARG A 183 -6.71 1.92 -20.79
CA ARG A 183 -5.58 2.30 -19.93
C ARG A 183 -5.52 3.82 -19.71
N PRO A 184 -4.89 4.31 -18.62
CA PRO A 184 -4.74 5.75 -18.39
C PRO A 184 -4.04 6.43 -19.58
N ASN A 185 -4.53 7.59 -20.00
CA ASN A 185 -4.07 8.28 -21.22
C ASN A 185 -3.32 9.60 -20.97
N ASN A 186 -2.96 9.89 -19.71
CA ASN A 186 -2.16 11.08 -19.34
C ASN A 186 -0.65 10.91 -19.61
N GLY A 187 -0.24 9.83 -20.29
CA GLY A 187 1.16 9.48 -20.51
C GLY A 187 1.75 8.59 -19.42
N GLN A 188 3.05 8.35 -19.52
CA GLN A 188 3.83 7.53 -18.60
C GLN A 188 5.16 8.23 -18.29
N ASP A 189 5.73 7.95 -17.12
CA ASP A 189 7.08 8.41 -16.77
C ASP A 189 8.17 7.55 -17.43
N ALA A 190 9.45 7.87 -17.16
CA ALA A 190 10.60 7.16 -17.72
C ALA A 190 10.68 5.67 -17.32
N PHE A 191 9.90 5.24 -16.32
CA PHE A 191 9.82 3.87 -15.83
C PHE A 191 8.55 3.16 -16.34
N GLY A 192 7.79 3.77 -17.26
CA GLY A 192 6.55 3.20 -17.79
C GLY A 192 5.37 3.30 -16.82
N ILE A 193 5.48 4.07 -15.73
CA ILE A 193 4.40 4.26 -14.77
C ILE A 193 3.42 5.29 -15.31
N TYR A 194 2.14 4.90 -15.40
CA TYR A 194 1.09 5.79 -15.87
C TYR A 194 0.93 7.03 -14.98
N THR A 195 0.79 8.18 -15.61
CA THR A 195 0.60 9.46 -14.93
C THR A 195 -0.85 9.60 -14.43
N PRO A 196 -1.08 9.82 -13.12
CA PRO A 196 -2.43 10.03 -12.59
C PRO A 196 -3.01 11.40 -12.99
N SER A 197 -4.32 11.60 -12.80
CA SER A 197 -4.94 12.92 -12.98
C SER A 197 -4.43 13.93 -11.94
N SER A 198 -4.10 15.13 -12.40
CA SER A 198 -3.71 16.25 -11.53
C SER A 198 -4.86 16.75 -10.64
N SER A 199 -6.09 16.28 -10.86
CA SER A 199 -7.24 16.58 -9.99
C SER A 199 -7.16 15.94 -8.61
N TYR A 200 -6.37 14.87 -8.44
CA TYR A 200 -6.20 14.19 -7.15
C TYR A 200 -4.75 13.85 -6.81
N LEU A 201 -3.80 14.04 -7.74
CA LEU A 201 -2.38 13.85 -7.46
C LEU A 201 -1.56 14.98 -8.10
N PHE A 202 -1.04 15.90 -7.29
CA PHE A 202 -0.38 17.10 -7.78
C PHE A 202 0.77 17.54 -6.87
N TYR A 203 1.79 18.17 -7.45
CA TYR A 203 2.88 18.74 -6.66
C TYR A 203 2.46 20.06 -6.03
N LYS A 204 2.88 20.26 -4.78
CA LYS A 204 2.76 21.52 -4.07
C LYS A 204 4.07 21.84 -3.35
N THR A 205 4.58 23.05 -3.61
CA THR A 205 5.77 23.57 -2.92
C THR A 205 5.39 24.12 -1.55
N MET A 206 6.14 23.74 -0.54
CA MET A 206 6.02 24.24 0.82
C MET A 206 7.35 24.86 1.24
N SER A 207 7.32 26.10 1.71
CA SER A 207 8.50 26.80 2.21
C SER A 207 8.51 26.81 3.73
N GLY A 208 9.65 26.53 4.35
CA GLY A 208 9.81 26.59 5.80
C GLY A 208 11.21 27.07 6.22
N ALA A 209 11.30 27.68 7.39
CA ALA A 209 12.59 28.09 7.96
C ALA A 209 13.25 26.92 8.71
N THR A 210 14.54 26.69 8.51
CA THR A 210 15.35 25.74 9.27
C THR A 210 16.37 26.50 10.13
N VAL A 211 17.18 25.79 10.92
CA VAL A 211 18.26 26.39 11.70
C VAL A 211 19.30 27.11 10.81
N VAL A 212 19.45 26.68 9.56
CA VAL A 212 20.50 27.17 8.64
C VAL A 212 19.98 28.08 7.52
N GLY A 213 18.67 28.25 7.39
CA GLY A 213 18.06 29.07 6.34
C GLY A 213 16.67 28.59 5.91
N ARG A 214 16.09 29.28 4.94
CA ARG A 214 14.78 28.90 4.36
C ARG A 214 14.97 27.81 3.31
N VAL A 215 14.13 26.79 3.34
CA VAL A 215 14.13 25.68 2.40
C VAL A 215 12.75 25.61 1.74
N GLU A 216 12.73 25.28 0.45
CA GLU A 216 11.53 24.98 -0.32
C GLU A 216 11.56 23.49 -0.69
N ASN A 217 10.56 22.74 -0.23
CA ASN A 217 10.38 21.34 -0.56
C ASN A 217 9.16 21.19 -1.46
N SER A 218 9.23 20.29 -2.43
CA SER A 218 8.11 19.97 -3.32
C SER A 218 7.57 18.61 -2.96
N TYR A 219 6.32 18.55 -2.50
CA TYR A 219 5.66 17.33 -2.10
C TYR A 219 4.61 16.93 -3.14
N LEU A 220 4.45 15.63 -3.38
CA LEU A 220 3.33 15.11 -4.16
C LEU A 220 2.12 14.91 -3.24
N PHE A 221 1.05 15.68 -3.44
CA PHE A 221 -0.16 15.63 -2.63
C PHE A 221 -1.17 14.65 -3.22
N LEU A 222 -1.65 13.73 -2.39
CA LEU A 222 -2.77 12.83 -2.67
C LEU A 222 -4.06 13.41 -2.10
N ALA A 223 -4.98 13.81 -2.99
CA ALA A 223 -6.20 14.55 -2.70
C ALA A 223 -7.44 13.74 -3.07
N LEU A 224 -7.61 12.59 -2.42
CA LEU A 224 -8.81 11.76 -2.57
C LEU A 224 -9.93 12.22 -1.61
N PRO A 225 -11.22 12.09 -1.96
CA PRO A 225 -12.31 12.76 -1.24
C PRO A 225 -12.41 12.39 0.24
N THR A 226 -12.50 11.10 0.57
CA THR A 226 -12.63 10.60 1.95
C THR A 226 -11.33 10.80 2.72
N LEU A 227 -10.19 10.60 2.08
CA LEU A 227 -8.86 10.82 2.66
C LEU A 227 -8.68 12.27 3.11
N VAL A 228 -9.04 13.23 2.25
CA VAL A 228 -8.96 14.66 2.56
C VAL A 228 -9.97 15.04 3.65
N GLU A 229 -11.19 14.50 3.61
CA GLU A 229 -12.18 14.74 4.66
C GLU A 229 -11.68 14.24 6.02
N TYR A 230 -11.16 13.01 6.07
CA TYR A 230 -10.58 12.43 7.27
C TYR A 230 -9.40 13.28 7.76
N ALA A 231 -8.49 13.67 6.87
CA ALA A 231 -7.32 14.48 7.20
C ALA A 231 -7.68 15.85 7.79
N ARG A 232 -8.65 16.55 7.18
CA ARG A 232 -9.14 17.85 7.68
C ARG A 232 -9.63 17.75 9.12
N LYS A 233 -10.42 16.71 9.42
CA LYS A 233 -10.92 16.43 10.78
C LYS A 233 -9.78 16.04 11.72
N TYR A 234 -8.90 15.14 11.30
CA TYR A 234 -7.80 14.61 12.11
C TYR A 234 -6.83 15.70 12.53
N PHE A 235 -6.39 16.56 11.60
CA PHE A 235 -5.46 17.64 11.90
C PHE A 235 -6.12 18.89 12.49
N ALA A 236 -7.47 19.00 12.44
CA ALA A 236 -8.21 20.24 12.67
C ALA A 236 -7.77 21.37 11.71
N TYR A 237 -7.65 21.04 10.42
CA TYR A 237 -7.23 21.96 9.36
C TYR A 237 -8.21 21.90 8.18
N PRO A 238 -9.28 22.73 8.18
CA PRO A 238 -10.36 22.65 7.18
C PRO A 238 -9.94 22.93 5.74
N GLN A 239 -8.89 23.74 5.53
CA GLN A 239 -8.40 24.12 4.19
C GLN A 239 -7.37 23.13 3.63
N LEU A 240 -7.11 22.01 4.30
CA LEU A 240 -6.16 21.01 3.81
C LEU A 240 -6.61 20.45 2.45
N GLU A 241 -5.70 20.43 1.48
CA GLU A 241 -5.99 20.06 0.09
C GLU A 241 -5.68 18.59 -0.24
N GLY A 242 -4.77 17.96 0.52
CA GLY A 242 -4.30 16.61 0.26
C GLY A 242 -3.31 16.15 1.33
N ILE A 243 -2.95 14.88 1.31
CA ILE A 243 -1.91 14.31 2.16
C ILE A 243 -0.62 14.16 1.36
N PRO A 244 0.54 14.58 1.88
CA PRO A 244 1.81 14.45 1.19
C PRO A 244 2.24 12.98 1.12
N LEU A 245 2.77 12.58 -0.02
CA LEU A 245 3.54 11.36 -0.17
C LEU A 245 5.01 11.65 0.10
N GLU A 246 5.72 10.61 0.54
CA GLU A 246 7.13 10.68 0.94
C GLU A 246 8.00 11.32 -0.16
N ASP A 247 8.73 12.38 0.18
CA ASP A 247 9.60 13.13 -0.73
C ASP A 247 11.09 12.82 -0.52
N GLU A 248 11.45 12.11 0.56
CA GLU A 248 12.81 11.72 0.87
C GLU A 248 13.07 10.21 0.67
N GLY A 249 14.30 9.86 0.25
CA GLY A 249 14.76 8.48 0.11
C GLY A 249 15.05 8.04 -1.33
N GLY A 250 15.10 6.73 -1.55
CA GLY A 250 15.29 6.13 -2.87
C GLY A 250 14.00 6.10 -3.70
N LEU A 251 14.11 5.74 -4.98
CA LEU A 251 12.96 5.61 -5.91
C LEU A 251 11.92 4.56 -5.45
N ASP A 252 12.34 3.63 -4.59
CA ASP A 252 11.52 2.61 -3.95
C ASP A 252 10.74 3.10 -2.73
N VAL A 253 11.02 4.33 -2.28
CA VAL A 253 10.42 5.00 -1.12
C VAL A 253 9.62 6.22 -1.53
N VAL A 254 10.25 7.13 -2.28
CA VAL A 254 9.64 8.38 -2.72
C VAL A 254 8.35 8.10 -3.48
N GLU A 255 7.28 8.82 -3.12
CA GLU A 255 5.94 8.72 -3.72
C GLU A 255 5.26 7.34 -3.59
N GLN A 256 5.80 6.42 -2.79
CA GLN A 256 5.24 5.08 -2.56
C GLN A 256 4.61 4.90 -1.19
N TYR A 257 4.84 5.85 -0.29
CA TYR A 257 4.36 5.87 1.08
C TYR A 257 3.74 7.23 1.37
N PHE A 258 2.87 7.28 2.38
CA PHE A 258 2.60 8.57 2.98
C PHE A 258 3.87 9.13 3.61
N ASP A 259 4.01 10.45 3.54
CA ASP A 259 5.13 11.15 4.16
C ASP A 259 5.10 10.98 5.69
N SER A 260 6.21 10.45 6.20
CA SER A 260 6.37 10.12 7.61
C SER A 260 6.32 11.34 8.54
N ARG A 261 6.66 12.54 8.06
CA ARG A 261 6.54 13.79 8.83
C ARG A 261 5.09 14.09 9.18
N PHE A 262 4.15 13.81 8.29
CA PHE A 262 2.76 14.21 8.46
C PHE A 262 1.90 13.12 9.11
N VAL A 263 2.16 11.85 8.81
CA VAL A 263 1.33 10.73 9.29
C VAL A 263 2.13 9.58 9.91
N SER A 264 3.19 9.90 10.66
CA SER A 264 4.15 8.95 11.30
C SER A 264 3.56 7.66 11.87
N HIS A 265 2.38 7.73 12.50
CA HIS A 265 1.74 6.59 13.14
C HIS A 265 1.04 5.61 12.17
N ASP A 266 0.94 5.96 10.88
CA ASP A 266 0.30 5.10 9.89
C ASP A 266 1.26 4.05 9.32
N VAL A 267 0.78 2.82 9.18
CA VAL A 267 1.52 1.68 8.65
C VAL A 267 2.03 1.89 7.23
N MET A 268 1.36 2.74 6.45
CA MET A 268 1.74 3.08 5.07
C MET A 268 2.74 4.25 4.98
N THR A 269 3.39 4.61 6.08
CA THR A 269 4.60 5.44 6.05
C THR A 269 5.86 4.62 5.80
N SER A 270 6.90 5.27 5.28
CA SER A 270 8.26 4.71 5.18
C SER A 270 8.98 4.64 6.54
N GLY A 271 8.46 5.36 7.54
CA GLY A 271 9.08 5.61 8.83
C GLY A 271 9.27 4.38 9.72
N THR A 272 10.10 4.58 10.74
CA THR A 272 10.50 3.57 11.75
C THR A 272 9.88 3.84 13.12
N ASP A 273 8.79 4.59 13.19
CA ASP A 273 8.12 4.90 14.45
C ASP A 273 7.74 3.62 15.20
N THR A 274 8.01 3.62 16.49
CA THR A 274 7.67 2.51 17.39
C THR A 274 6.17 2.38 17.62
N VAL A 275 5.41 3.43 17.33
CA VAL A 275 3.95 3.49 17.48
C VAL A 275 3.31 3.57 16.10
N THR A 276 3.04 2.42 15.49
CA THR A 276 2.52 2.32 14.12
C THR A 276 1.31 1.38 14.04
N GLY A 277 0.29 1.76 13.27
CA GLY A 277 -0.87 0.92 13.01
C GLY A 277 -1.66 1.35 11.77
N ILE A 278 -2.74 0.65 11.47
CA ILE A 278 -3.62 0.98 10.34
C ILE A 278 -4.54 2.12 10.80
N THR A 279 -4.25 3.36 10.43
CA THR A 279 -5.08 4.51 10.83
C THR A 279 -6.18 4.77 9.80
N GLY A 280 -7.08 5.71 10.11
CA GLY A 280 -8.07 6.18 9.16
C GLY A 280 -7.48 6.78 7.88
N PHE A 281 -6.20 7.18 7.84
CA PHE A 281 -5.55 7.60 6.58
C PHE A 281 -5.47 6.45 5.57
N THR A 282 -4.90 5.31 5.98
CA THR A 282 -4.85 4.11 5.13
C THR A 282 -6.25 3.60 4.81
N LEU A 283 -7.18 3.57 5.77
CA LEU A 283 -8.54 3.10 5.51
C LEU A 283 -9.27 4.01 4.50
N ALA A 284 -9.17 5.33 4.67
CA ALA A 284 -9.79 6.28 3.73
C ALA A 284 -9.19 6.17 2.33
N TYR A 285 -7.87 5.97 2.20
CA TYR A 285 -7.26 5.66 0.91
C TYR A 285 -7.83 4.38 0.28
N MET A 286 -7.91 3.30 1.05
CA MET A 286 -8.39 2.01 0.55
C MET A 286 -9.85 2.12 0.08
N TYR A 287 -10.68 2.90 0.78
CA TYR A 287 -12.03 3.22 0.34
C TYR A 287 -12.03 4.04 -0.95
N ASP A 288 -11.29 5.16 -0.99
CA ASP A 288 -11.24 6.07 -2.13
C ASP A 288 -10.59 5.47 -3.40
N SER A 289 -9.89 4.33 -3.26
CA SER A 289 -9.37 3.57 -4.40
C SER A 289 -10.47 3.04 -5.33
N GLY A 290 -11.68 2.89 -4.80
CA GLY A 290 -12.82 2.28 -5.51
C GLY A 290 -12.74 0.75 -5.58
N TRP A 291 -11.77 0.14 -4.90
CA TRP A 291 -11.55 -1.32 -4.93
C TRP A 291 -12.05 -2.06 -3.71
N TYR A 292 -12.20 -1.37 -2.58
CA TYR A 292 -12.47 -2.01 -1.29
C TYR A 292 -13.52 -1.23 -0.49
N GLU A 293 -14.48 -1.97 0.06
CA GLU A 293 -15.20 -1.50 1.24
C GLU A 293 -14.31 -1.59 2.48
N ILE A 294 -14.58 -0.73 3.46
CA ILE A 294 -13.81 -0.65 4.70
C ILE A 294 -14.69 -0.86 5.94
N SER A 295 -14.06 -1.36 7.00
CA SER A 295 -14.61 -1.30 8.35
C SER A 295 -13.57 -0.64 9.25
N ASP A 296 -14.02 0.31 10.06
CA ASP A 296 -13.22 1.10 11.00
C ASP A 296 -13.16 0.46 12.41
N ALA A 297 -13.76 -0.71 12.60
CA ALA A 297 -13.92 -1.35 13.91
C ALA A 297 -12.60 -1.61 14.68
N HIS A 298 -11.46 -1.62 13.99
CA HIS A 298 -10.13 -1.81 14.57
C HIS A 298 -9.13 -0.76 14.08
N GLU A 299 -9.62 0.44 13.73
CA GLU A 299 -8.76 1.56 13.40
C GLU A 299 -7.77 1.82 14.54
N PHE A 300 -6.48 1.90 14.20
CA PHE A 300 -5.47 2.38 15.12
C PHE A 300 -5.60 3.89 15.29
N ALA A 301 -5.99 4.32 16.49
CA ALA A 301 -6.13 5.73 16.83
C ALA A 301 -4.77 6.42 16.99
N GLY A 302 -4.16 6.79 15.86
CA GLY A 302 -2.95 7.61 15.83
C GLY A 302 -3.15 8.97 16.53
N THR A 303 -2.08 9.47 17.17
CA THR A 303 -2.07 10.77 17.87
C THR A 303 -1.08 11.76 17.27
N TRP A 304 -0.19 11.30 16.38
CA TRP A 304 0.76 12.16 15.69
C TRP A 304 0.06 13.26 14.89
N GLY A 305 0.36 14.53 15.16
CA GLY A 305 -0.26 15.67 14.46
C GLY A 305 -1.75 15.92 14.76
N LYS A 306 -2.44 15.03 15.50
CA LYS A 306 -3.89 15.14 15.73
C LYS A 306 -4.26 16.46 16.42
N GLY A 307 -5.20 17.19 15.82
CA GLY A 307 -5.70 18.48 16.31
C GLY A 307 -4.65 19.60 16.39
N LYS A 308 -3.50 19.48 15.72
CA LYS A 308 -2.42 20.47 15.81
C LYS A 308 -2.61 21.68 14.88
N GLY A 309 -3.61 21.64 14.01
CA GLY A 309 -4.01 22.74 13.13
C GLY A 309 -3.04 22.98 11.97
N GLU A 310 -3.29 24.07 11.27
CA GLU A 310 -2.53 24.47 10.07
C GLU A 310 -1.02 24.60 10.34
N ASP A 311 -0.62 25.15 11.50
CA ASP A 311 0.79 25.37 11.82
C ASP A 311 1.62 24.09 11.83
N PHE A 312 1.05 22.96 12.25
CA PHE A 312 1.75 21.68 12.22
C PHE A 312 2.06 21.24 10.79
N PHE A 313 1.15 21.56 9.88
CA PHE A 313 1.23 21.12 8.50
C PHE A 313 2.09 22.10 7.67
N ASN A 314 1.79 23.40 7.72
CA ASN A 314 2.38 24.41 6.83
C ASN A 314 3.75 24.91 7.28
N LYS A 315 4.11 24.80 8.57
CA LYS A 315 5.40 25.28 9.09
C LYS A 315 6.43 24.16 9.15
N SER A 316 7.71 24.49 9.03
CA SER A 316 8.79 23.53 9.32
C SER A 316 8.73 23.04 10.77
N CYS A 317 9.39 21.92 11.07
CA CYS A 317 9.54 21.45 12.46
C CYS A 317 10.18 22.52 13.37
N PHE A 318 11.12 23.30 12.83
CA PHE A 318 11.80 24.36 13.57
C PHE A 318 10.84 25.53 13.89
N GLU A 319 10.07 25.99 12.91
CA GLU A 319 9.08 27.04 13.10
C GLU A 319 7.96 26.60 14.04
N TYR A 320 7.44 25.38 13.85
CA TYR A 320 6.38 24.82 14.68
C TYR A 320 6.81 24.73 16.15
N THR A 321 8.02 24.24 16.43
CA THR A 321 8.53 24.16 17.81
C THR A 321 8.80 25.53 18.42
N THR A 322 9.12 26.54 17.61
CA THR A 322 9.27 27.92 18.06
C THR A 322 7.92 28.52 18.48
N VAL A 323 6.88 28.36 17.65
CA VAL A 323 5.51 28.82 17.95
C VAL A 323 4.92 28.13 19.19
N ARG A 324 5.25 26.87 19.44
CA ARG A 324 4.73 26.14 20.62
C ARG A 324 5.45 26.47 21.93
N LYS A 325 6.62 27.13 21.87
CA LYS A 325 7.38 27.55 23.06
C LYS A 325 7.05 28.98 23.51
N SER A 326 6.46 29.79 22.64
CA SER A 326 5.95 31.14 22.94
C SER A 326 4.57 31.09 23.55
#